data_AF-A0A920TG46-F1
#
_entry.id   AF-A0A920TG46-F1
#
_cell.length_a   1.000
_cell.length_b   1.000
_cell.length_c   1.000
_cell.angle_alpha   90.00
_cell.angle_beta   90.00
_cell.angle_gamma   90.00
#
_symmetry.space_group_name_H-M   'P 1'
#
loop_
_entity.id
_entity.type
_entity.pdbx_description
1 polymer ?
#
loop_
_entity_poly.entity_id
_entity_poly.type
_entity_poly.pdbx_seq_one_letter_code
_entity_poly.pdbx_strand_id
1 'polypeptide(L)'
;MINLADERKADIIIVEVGGTVGDIEGLPFLEAIRQMRNEVGKDNVFYIHLTYLPFIATTGELKTKPTQHSVRELRSIGIQPDAIICRSEQEFNDDIKSKIAVHCDVPKNCVISAPTLEVYMKYQSCFMKKVWQI
;
A
#
# COMPACT_ATOMS: atom_id res chain seq x y z
N MET A 1 0.29 0.89 -20.62
CA MET A 1 -0.28 1.91 -19.73
C MET A 1 -0.14 3.31 -20.34
N ILE A 2 1.05 3.68 -20.83
CA ILE A 2 1.31 4.99 -21.46
C ILE A 2 0.33 5.31 -22.59
N ASN A 3 0.18 4.41 -23.58
CA ASN A 3 -0.78 4.63 -24.67
C ASN A 3 -2.23 4.83 -24.20
N LEU A 4 -2.64 4.11 -23.14
CA LEU A 4 -3.97 4.27 -22.55
C LEU A 4 -4.14 5.64 -21.90
N ALA A 5 -3.08 6.19 -21.29
CA ALA A 5 -3.09 7.53 -20.71
C ALA A 5 -3.33 8.58 -21.80
N ASP A 6 -2.60 8.47 -22.91
CA ASP A 6 -2.69 9.38 -24.04
C ASP A 6 -4.06 9.32 -24.72
N GLU A 7 -4.56 8.12 -24.99
CA GLU A 7 -5.89 7.89 -25.59
C GLU A 7 -7.02 8.47 -24.74
N ARG A 8 -6.92 8.32 -23.41
CA ARG A 8 -7.94 8.78 -22.45
C ARG A 8 -7.72 10.21 -22.00
N LYS A 9 -6.59 10.84 -22.36
CA LYS A 9 -6.12 12.12 -21.82
C LYS A 9 -6.18 12.14 -20.28
N ALA A 10 -5.72 11.06 -19.66
CA ALA A 10 -5.75 10.89 -18.22
C ALA A 10 -4.44 11.39 -17.59
N ASP A 11 -4.54 12.26 -16.58
CA ASP A 11 -3.37 12.72 -15.82
C ASP A 11 -2.80 11.63 -14.91
N ILE A 12 -3.67 10.74 -14.42
CA ILE A 12 -3.33 9.66 -13.48
C ILE A 12 -4.01 8.37 -13.93
N ILE A 13 -3.24 7.27 -13.96
CA ILE A 13 -3.76 5.91 -14.09
C ILE A 13 -3.54 5.17 -12.77
N ILE A 14 -4.62 4.62 -12.22
CA ILE A 14 -4.56 3.72 -11.09
C ILE A 14 -4.62 2.29 -11.62
N VAL A 15 -3.65 1.48 -11.24
CA VAL A 15 -3.60 0.05 -11.59
C VAL A 15 -3.61 -0.76 -10.30
N GLU A 16 -4.59 -1.65 -10.19
CA GLU A 16 -4.60 -2.67 -9.17
C GLU A 16 -3.85 -3.91 -9.69
N VAL A 17 -2.90 -4.40 -8.90
CA VAL A 17 -2.27 -5.70 -9.14
C VAL A 17 -2.88 -6.70 -8.17
N GLY A 18 -3.67 -7.63 -8.69
CA GLY A 18 -4.28 -8.68 -7.90
C GLY A 18 -3.27 -9.70 -7.35
N GLY A 19 -3.74 -10.55 -6.45
CA GLY A 19 -2.92 -11.55 -5.75
C GLY A 19 -2.25 -10.99 -4.49
N THR A 20 -1.37 -11.78 -3.88
CA THR A 20 -0.61 -11.38 -2.68
C THR A 20 0.88 -11.38 -2.98
N VAL A 21 1.60 -10.37 -2.47
CA VAL A 21 3.06 -10.36 -2.54
C VAL A 21 3.61 -11.57 -1.80
N GLY A 22 4.49 -12.31 -2.49
CA GLY A 22 5.04 -13.60 -2.03
C GLY A 22 4.43 -14.80 -2.76
N ASP A 23 3.30 -14.64 -3.43
CA ASP A 23 2.71 -15.69 -4.25
C ASP A 23 3.38 -15.75 -5.65
N ILE A 24 3.72 -16.96 -6.09
CA ILE A 24 4.41 -17.18 -7.37
C ILE A 24 3.61 -16.69 -8.58
N GLU A 25 2.28 -16.69 -8.47
CA GLU A 25 1.35 -16.28 -9.53
C GLU A 25 1.44 -14.77 -9.80
N GLY A 26 1.79 -13.98 -8.79
CA GLY A 26 1.90 -12.51 -8.88
C GLY A 26 3.22 -12.01 -9.46
N LEU A 27 4.27 -12.84 -9.49
CA LEU A 27 5.63 -12.43 -9.88
C LEU A 27 5.72 -11.77 -11.27
N PRO A 28 5.06 -12.27 -12.33
CA PRO A 28 5.11 -11.62 -13.64
C PRO A 28 4.54 -10.19 -13.62
N PHE A 29 3.47 -9.96 -12.85
CA PHE A 29 2.85 -8.64 -12.73
C PHE A 29 3.71 -7.69 -11.89
N LEU A 30 4.30 -8.18 -10.80
CA LEU A 30 5.21 -7.39 -9.97
C LEU A 30 6.47 -7.00 -10.75
N GLU A 31 7.04 -7.91 -11.55
CA GLU A 31 8.17 -7.58 -12.43
C GLU A 31 7.78 -6.55 -13.50
N ALA A 32 6.58 -6.65 -14.09
CA ALA A 32 6.11 -5.67 -15.08
C ALA A 32 5.99 -4.26 -14.49
N ILE A 33 5.39 -4.10 -13.30
CA ILE A 33 5.31 -2.78 -12.66
C ILE A 33 6.68 -2.28 -12.21
N ARG A 34 7.61 -3.16 -11.82
CA ARG A 34 8.98 -2.79 -11.47
C ARG A 34 9.73 -2.25 -12.69
N GLN A 35 9.58 -2.88 -13.85
CA GLN A 35 10.14 -2.39 -15.12
C GLN A 35 9.51 -1.06 -15.54
N MET A 36 8.20 -0.88 -15.35
CA MET A 36 7.51 0.39 -15.63
C MET A 36 8.19 1.57 -14.94
N ARG A 37 8.53 1.48 -13.65
CA ARG A 37 9.22 2.56 -12.94
C ARG A 37 10.61 2.86 -13.52
N ASN A 38 11.31 1.86 -14.06
CA ASN A 38 12.60 2.09 -14.73
C ASN A 38 12.44 2.77 -16.09
N GLU A 39 11.34 2.48 -16.80
CA GLU A 39 11.06 3.03 -18.12
C GLU A 39 10.60 4.50 -18.05
N VAL A 40 9.65 4.83 -17.18
CA VAL A 40 9.08 6.18 -17.10
C VAL A 40 9.74 7.06 -16.02
N GLY A 41 10.59 6.47 -15.18
CA GLY A 41 11.27 7.16 -14.08
C GLY A 41 10.48 7.16 -12.77
N LYS A 42 11.22 7.32 -11.66
CA LYS A 42 10.70 7.25 -10.30
C LYS A 42 9.60 8.28 -10.00
N ASP A 43 9.68 9.47 -10.60
CA ASP A 43 8.78 10.58 -10.30
C ASP A 43 7.41 10.43 -11.00
N ASN A 44 7.28 9.44 -11.90
CA ASN A 44 6.07 9.15 -12.67
C ASN A 44 5.37 7.85 -12.21
N VAL A 45 5.85 7.18 -11.18
CA VAL A 45 5.24 5.96 -10.63
C VAL A 45 5.18 6.04 -9.11
N PHE A 46 4.00 5.81 -8.55
CA PHE A 46 3.77 5.77 -7.11
C PHE A 46 3.20 4.40 -6.71
N TYR A 47 3.90 3.67 -5.84
CA TYR A 47 3.49 2.37 -5.34
C TYR A 47 2.81 2.47 -4.00
N ILE A 48 1.61 1.91 -3.93
CA ILE A 48 0.83 1.78 -2.70
C ILE A 48 0.77 0.29 -2.35
N HIS A 49 1.30 -0.08 -1.18
CA HIS A 49 1.23 -1.45 -0.69
C HIS A 49 0.09 -1.61 0.33
N LEU A 50 -0.87 -2.47 0.03
CA LEU A 50 -2.00 -2.76 0.91
C LEU A 50 -1.68 -3.96 1.81
N THR A 51 -1.74 -3.78 3.12
CA THR A 51 -1.44 -4.83 4.11
C THR A 51 -2.58 -5.01 5.12
N TYR A 52 -2.50 -6.07 5.94
CA TYR A 52 -3.41 -6.33 7.04
C TYR A 52 -2.67 -6.33 8.39
N LEU A 53 -3.23 -5.62 9.37
CA LEU A 53 -2.81 -5.61 10.76
C LEU A 53 -3.80 -6.45 11.59
N PRO A 54 -3.47 -7.71 11.90
CA PRO A 54 -4.35 -8.56 12.68
C PRO A 54 -4.40 -8.10 14.14
N PHE A 55 -5.62 -8.11 14.70
CA PHE A 55 -5.85 -7.91 16.13
C PHE A 55 -5.74 -9.23 16.88
N ILE A 56 -4.93 -9.26 17.94
CA ILE A 56 -4.73 -10.45 18.76
C ILE A 56 -5.49 -10.29 20.07
N ALA A 57 -6.67 -10.90 20.15
CA ALA A 57 -7.61 -10.76 21.27
C ALA A 57 -7.01 -11.09 22.64
N THR A 58 -6.08 -12.05 22.72
CA THR A 58 -5.43 -12.42 23.98
C THR A 58 -4.50 -11.34 24.54
N THR A 59 -3.98 -10.47 23.69
CA THR A 59 -3.07 -9.37 24.08
C THR A 59 -3.71 -7.99 23.97
N GLY A 60 -4.83 -7.86 23.26
CA GLY A 60 -5.47 -6.57 22.98
C GLY A 60 -4.67 -5.68 22.01
N GLU A 61 -3.77 -6.26 21.21
CA GLU A 61 -2.84 -5.50 20.36
C GLU A 61 -2.98 -5.84 18.87
N LEU A 62 -2.77 -4.83 18.03
CA LEU A 62 -2.54 -4.98 16.60
C LEU A 62 -1.08 -5.36 16.35
N LYS A 63 -0.84 -6.42 15.56
CA LYS A 63 0.53 -6.87 15.26
C LYS A 63 1.03 -6.30 13.94
N THR A 64 2.17 -5.61 14.01
CA THR A 64 2.81 -4.95 12.86
C THR A 64 3.76 -5.85 12.06
N LYS A 65 4.21 -6.98 12.64
CA LYS A 65 5.14 -7.92 11.99
C LYS A 65 4.67 -8.43 10.62
N PRO A 66 3.40 -8.82 10.41
CA PRO A 66 2.93 -9.26 9.09
C PRO A 66 3.12 -8.19 8.00
N THR A 67 2.84 -6.92 8.33
CA THR A 67 3.09 -5.79 7.42
C THR A 67 4.58 -5.64 7.12
N GLN A 68 5.44 -5.72 8.13
CA GLN A 68 6.90 -5.63 7.96
C GLN A 68 7.45 -6.75 7.05
N HIS A 69 6.97 -7.98 7.23
CA HIS A 69 7.38 -9.11 6.40
C HIS A 69 6.90 -8.97 4.96
N SER A 70 5.66 -8.51 4.77
CA SER A 70 5.11 -8.29 3.43
C SER A 70 5.86 -7.18 2.68
N VAL A 71 6.23 -6.09 3.35
CA VAL A 71 7.08 -5.04 2.74
C VAL A 71 8.48 -5.57 2.43
N ARG A 72 9.06 -6.39 3.30
CA ARG A 72 10.37 -7.02 3.03
C ARG A 72 10.32 -7.90 1.79
N GLU A 73 9.23 -8.64 1.60
CA GLU A 73 9.02 -9.46 0.40
C GLU A 73 8.85 -8.60 -0.85
N LEU A 74 8.09 -7.51 -0.78
CA LEU A 74 7.96 -6.57 -1.89
C LEU A 74 9.30 -5.93 -2.26
N ARG A 75 10.13 -5.61 -1.26
CA ARG A 75 11.48 -5.08 -1.47
C ARG A 75 12.46 -6.12 -2.00
N SER A 76 12.28 -7.40 -1.70
CA SER A 76 13.17 -8.48 -2.18
C SER A 76 13.15 -8.59 -3.71
N ILE A 77 12.00 -8.28 -4.31
CA ILE A 77 11.82 -8.21 -5.76
C ILE A 77 12.12 -6.82 -6.36
N GLY A 78 12.66 -5.89 -5.56
CA GLY A 78 13.12 -4.59 -6.04
C GLY A 78 12.05 -3.50 -6.11
N ILE A 79 10.93 -3.65 -5.39
CA ILE A 79 9.88 -2.63 -5.31
C ILE A 79 9.88 -2.01 -3.91
N GLN A 80 10.18 -0.70 -3.83
CA GLN A 80 10.03 0.08 -2.61
C GLN A 80 8.66 0.78 -2.65
N PRO A 81 7.74 0.48 -1.70
CA PRO A 81 6.49 1.22 -1.61
C PRO A 81 6.73 2.66 -1.20
N ASP A 82 5.96 3.59 -1.77
CA ASP A 82 5.96 5.00 -1.38
C ASP A 82 4.94 5.26 -0.26
N ALA A 83 3.87 4.45 -0.22
CA ALA A 83 2.87 4.44 0.83
C ALA A 83 2.44 3.03 1.21
N ILE A 84 1.96 2.89 2.45
CA ILE A 84 1.42 1.64 2.97
C ILE A 84 0.03 1.91 3.52
N ILE A 85 -0.97 1.21 2.99
CA ILE A 85 -2.30 1.20 3.57
C ILE A 85 -2.41 -0.02 4.46
N CYS A 86 -2.68 0.21 5.74
CA CYS A 86 -2.87 -0.84 6.71
C CYS A 86 -4.36 -1.04 6.97
N ARG A 87 -4.91 -2.13 6.44
CA ARG A 87 -6.23 -2.61 6.84
C ARG A 87 -6.21 -3.15 8.26
N SER A 88 -7.26 -2.90 9.01
CA SER A 88 -7.44 -3.40 10.37
C SER A 88 -8.92 -3.47 10.72
N GLU A 89 -9.28 -4.17 11.78
CA GLU A 89 -10.65 -4.15 12.30
C GLU A 89 -10.98 -2.80 12.97
N GLN A 90 -9.99 -2.20 13.62
CA GLN A 90 -10.12 -0.95 14.38
C GLN A 90 -9.06 0.07 13.95
N GLU A 91 -9.31 1.35 14.22
CA GLU A 91 -8.32 2.40 14.00
C GLU A 91 -7.11 2.19 14.92
N PHE A 92 -5.93 2.63 14.48
CA PHE A 92 -4.70 2.46 15.26
C PHE A 92 -4.02 3.79 15.56
N ASN A 93 -3.28 3.80 16.66
CA ASN A 93 -2.64 4.99 17.19
C ASN A 93 -1.36 5.35 16.42
N ASP A 94 -0.81 6.51 16.77
CA ASP A 94 0.38 7.06 16.13
C ASP A 94 1.66 6.26 16.43
N ASP A 95 1.69 5.47 17.51
CA ASP A 95 2.80 4.58 17.84
C ASP A 95 2.92 3.43 16.84
N ILE A 96 1.80 2.78 16.51
CA ILE A 96 1.75 1.73 15.48
C ILE A 96 2.18 2.31 14.14
N LYS A 97 1.67 3.50 13.80
CA LYS A 97 2.03 4.23 12.58
C LYS A 97 3.54 4.49 12.49
N SER A 98 4.12 5.02 13.57
CA SER A 98 5.56 5.30 13.69
C SER A 98 6.40 4.04 13.57
N LYS A 99 5.97 2.95 14.21
CA LYS A 99 6.64 1.65 14.13
C LYS A 99 6.68 1.13 12.71
N ILE A 100 5.56 1.18 11.98
CA ILE A 100 5.51 0.74 10.58
C ILE A 100 6.40 1.64 9.72
N ALA A 101 6.30 2.97 9.86
CA ALA A 101 7.11 3.93 9.11
C ALA A 101 8.62 3.64 9.23
N VAL A 102 9.12 3.45 10.45
CA VAL A 102 10.53 3.16 10.72
C VAL A 102 10.96 1.80 10.15
N HIS A 103 10.16 0.74 10.34
CA HIS A 103 10.57 -0.60 9.92
C HIS A 103 10.43 -0.85 8.41
N CYS A 104 9.51 -0.13 7.77
CA CYS A 104 9.23 -0.27 6.33
C CYS A 104 9.92 0.80 5.47
N ASP A 105 10.56 1.78 6.12
CA ASP A 105 11.27 2.89 5.46
C ASP A 105 10.35 3.70 4.54
N VAL A 106 9.23 4.15 5.10
CA VAL A 106 8.28 5.04 4.43
C VAL A 106 7.97 6.26 5.29
N PRO A 107 7.67 7.44 4.70
CA PRO A 107 7.28 8.61 5.47
C PRO A 107 6.07 8.30 6.35
N LYS A 108 6.08 8.81 7.58
CA LYS A 108 5.01 8.54 8.55
C LYS A 108 3.64 9.02 8.09
N ASN A 109 3.56 10.10 7.30
CA ASN A 109 2.32 10.55 6.66
C ASN A 109 1.80 9.56 5.61
N CYS A 110 2.68 8.76 4.98
CA CYS A 110 2.35 7.75 3.98
C CYS A 110 1.97 6.37 4.56
N VAL A 111 1.89 6.23 5.89
CA VAL A 111 1.30 5.04 6.53
C VAL A 111 -0.17 5.33 6.82
N ILE A 112 -1.10 4.72 6.08
CA ILE A 112 -2.53 5.06 6.13
C ILE A 112 -3.30 4.00 6.91
N SER A 113 -4.06 4.42 7.92
CA SER A 113 -5.00 3.53 8.62
C SER A 113 -6.32 3.40 7.86
N ALA A 114 -6.69 2.16 7.54
CA ALA A 114 -7.92 1.80 6.87
C ALA A 114 -8.73 0.77 7.70
N PRO A 115 -9.40 1.21 8.78
CA PRO A 115 -10.21 0.32 9.60
C PRO A 115 -11.43 -0.21 8.84
N THR A 116 -11.99 -1.34 9.29
CA THR A 116 -13.31 -1.78 8.84
C THR A 116 -14.36 -0.74 9.24
N LEU A 117 -15.22 -0.36 8.30
CA LEU A 117 -16.34 0.57 8.54
C LEU A 117 -17.66 -0.17 8.31
N GLU A 118 -18.69 0.23 9.06
CA GLU A 118 -20.03 -0.36 8.93
C GLU A 118 -20.69 -0.09 7.57
N VAL A 119 -20.31 1.00 6.89
CA VAL A 119 -20.94 1.44 5.64
C VAL A 119 -19.89 1.79 4.60
N TYR A 120 -19.98 1.16 3.42
CA TYR A 120 -19.05 1.34 2.30
C TYR A 120 -18.86 2.80 1.87
N MET A 121 -19.91 3.61 1.85
CA MET A 121 -19.80 5.02 1.43
C MET A 121 -18.90 5.87 2.34
N LYS A 122 -18.79 5.51 3.63
CA LYS A 122 -17.85 6.19 4.54
C LYS A 122 -16.39 5.91 4.14
N TYR A 123 -16.14 4.75 3.53
CA TYR A 123 -14.81 4.34 3.07
C TYR A 123 -14.28 5.29 2.01
N GLN A 124 -15.05 5.59 0.96
CA GLN A 124 -14.63 6.55 -0.08
C GLN A 124 -14.25 7.91 0.52
N SER A 125 -15.06 8.46 1.43
CA SER A 125 -14.80 9.77 2.02
C SER A 125 -13.55 9.81 2.92
N CYS A 126 -13.29 8.74 3.69
CA CYS A 126 -12.19 8.68 4.65
C CYS A 126 -10.88 8.27 3.96
N PHE A 127 -10.96 7.28 3.07
CA PHE A 127 -9.84 6.75 2.31
C PHE A 127 -9.28 7.78 1.33
N MET A 128 -10.16 8.38 0.50
CA MET A 128 -9.73 9.36 -0.49
C MET A 128 -9.06 10.55 0.20
N LYS A 129 -9.63 11.09 1.29
CA LYS A 129 -9.00 12.20 2.02
C LYS A 129 -7.59 11.90 2.48
N LYS A 130 -7.32 10.67 2.96
CA LYS A 130 -5.99 10.29 3.45
C LYS A 130 -5.00 10.00 2.31
N VAL A 131 -5.47 9.43 1.20
CA VAL A 131 -4.62 9.11 0.03
C VAL A 131 -4.29 10.34 -0.81
N TRP A 132 -5.21 11.30 -0.99
CA TRP A 132 -4.94 12.53 -1.75
C TRP A 132 -4.09 13.57 -1.00
N GLN A 133 -3.69 13.29 0.24
CA GLN A 133 -2.86 14.17 1.07
C GLN A 133 -1.36 13.83 1.01
N ILE A 134 -1.01 12.74 0.33
CA ILE A 134 0.37 12.26 0.15
C ILE A 134 0.74 12.31 -1.31
#